data_AF-A0A7H0IQT4-F1
#
_entry.id   AF-A0A7H0IQT4-F1
#
_cell.length_a   1.000
_cell.length_b   1.000
_cell.length_c   1.000
_cell.angle_alpha   90.00
_cell.angle_beta   90.00
_cell.angle_gamma   90.00
#
_symmetry.space_group_name_H-M   'P 1'
#
loop_
_entity.id
_entity.type
_entity.pdbx_description
1 polymer ?
#
loop_
_entity_poly.entity_id
_entity_poly.type
_entity_poly.pdbx_seq_one_letter_code
_entity_poly.pdbx_strand_id
1 'polypeptide(L)'
;MRYWHLGVAASLLVLPLSGCGQEQRGPVMSTPTAQFHDHIGEREREEGRAGQRALLADGSASRGDYEAAVSRLRTCLARGGVALVNHGWNPVNHQRMSLWYKGSSLSDDEAAAYGDQCHAAHVADVELRYVEQHPPRMSAALLASTRPCLSAGGIATTGDEESLPELVRAVGPDRKRDVFECVSKGISKRYPDKLFVVS
;
A
#
# COMPACT_ATOMS: atom_id res chain seq x y z
N MET A 1 9.80 -34.10 26.07
CA MET A 1 8.42 -34.60 26.11
C MET A 1 7.78 -34.16 27.42
N ARG A 2 6.95 -33.12 27.39
CA ARG A 2 6.20 -32.63 28.56
C ARG A 2 4.75 -32.44 28.12
N TYR A 3 3.90 -33.32 28.62
CA TYR A 3 2.46 -33.31 28.43
C TYR A 3 1.86 -32.15 29.23
N TRP A 4 1.04 -31.32 28.59
CA TRP A 4 0.18 -30.35 29.26
C TRP A 4 -1.27 -30.80 29.09
N HIS A 5 -1.95 -30.91 30.23
CA HIS A 5 -3.28 -31.45 30.40
C HIS A 5 -4.36 -30.51 29.84
N LEU A 6 -5.35 -31.14 29.20
CA LEU A 6 -6.69 -30.62 28.95
C LEU A 6 -7.36 -30.16 30.25
N GLY A 7 -7.88 -28.94 30.24
CA GLY A 7 -8.81 -28.43 31.26
C GLY A 7 -10.07 -27.91 30.58
N VAL A 8 -11.07 -28.78 30.46
CA VAL A 8 -12.45 -28.45 30.09
C VAL A 8 -13.13 -27.86 31.33
N ALA A 9 -13.64 -26.64 31.23
CA ALA A 9 -14.56 -26.06 32.21
C ALA A 9 -15.76 -25.46 31.48
N ALA A 10 -16.81 -26.28 31.37
CA ALA A 10 -18.14 -25.84 31.01
C ALA A 10 -18.80 -25.19 32.23
N SER A 11 -19.13 -23.90 32.14
CA SER A 11 -19.96 -23.21 33.12
C SER A 11 -21.18 -22.64 32.42
N LEU A 12 -22.29 -23.39 32.53
CA LEU A 12 -23.65 -22.91 32.34
C LEU A 12 -24.00 -21.96 33.50
N LEU A 13 -24.34 -20.71 33.19
CA LEU A 13 -25.02 -19.81 34.10
C LEU A 13 -26.09 -19.04 33.32
N VAL A 14 -27.33 -19.49 33.52
CA VAL A 14 -28.56 -18.82 33.11
C VAL A 14 -29.09 -18.10 34.35
N LEU A 15 -29.23 -16.77 34.31
CA LEU A 15 -30.18 -16.05 35.16
C LEU A 15 -30.76 -14.83 34.42
N PRO A 16 -32.09 -14.66 34.41
CA PRO A 16 -32.79 -13.59 33.72
C PRO A 16 -32.99 -12.36 34.61
N LEU A 17 -32.82 -11.16 34.06
CA LEU A 17 -33.39 -9.93 34.61
C LEU A 17 -34.13 -9.21 33.49
N SER A 18 -35.45 -9.43 33.48
CA SER A 18 -36.43 -8.66 32.72
C SER A 18 -36.51 -7.24 33.31
N GLY A 19 -35.68 -6.34 32.79
CA GLY A 19 -35.85 -4.90 32.95
C GLY A 19 -36.63 -4.36 31.76
N CYS A 20 -37.89 -3.97 31.97
CA CYS A 20 -38.64 -3.15 31.01
C CYS A 20 -38.07 -1.72 31.04
N GLY A 21 -36.89 -1.54 30.45
CA GLY A 21 -36.37 -0.24 30.08
C GLY A 21 -37.15 0.27 28.89
N GLN A 22 -37.94 1.32 29.09
CA GLN A 22 -38.64 2.02 28.03
C GLN A 22 -37.59 2.76 27.19
N GLU A 23 -36.99 2.05 26.25
CA GLU A 23 -35.99 2.56 25.31
C GLU A 23 -36.67 3.63 24.45
N GLN A 24 -36.36 4.90 24.72
CA GLN A 24 -36.68 6.00 23.82
C GLN A 24 -35.93 5.74 22.52
N ARG A 25 -36.58 5.05 21.59
CA ARG A 25 -36.22 5.03 20.17
C ARG A 25 -36.42 6.44 19.64
N GLY A 26 -35.40 7.27 19.82
CA GLY A 26 -35.24 8.45 18.98
C GLY A 26 -35.29 8.03 17.51
N PRO A 27 -35.66 8.94 16.59
CA PRO A 27 -35.67 8.63 15.17
C PRO A 27 -34.32 8.03 14.79
N VAL A 28 -34.35 6.76 14.35
CA VAL A 28 -33.17 6.10 13.79
C VAL A 28 -32.82 6.92 12.56
N MET A 29 -31.82 7.80 12.70
CA MET A 29 -31.24 8.45 11.54
C MET A 29 -30.61 7.34 10.73
N SER A 30 -31.31 6.89 9.68
CA SER A 30 -30.79 5.95 8.70
C SER A 30 -29.46 6.50 8.22
N THR A 31 -28.35 5.88 8.66
CA THR A 31 -27.03 6.22 8.14
C THR A 31 -27.11 5.99 6.64
N PRO A 32 -26.83 7.02 5.80
CA PRO A 32 -26.81 6.83 4.36
C PRO A 32 -25.91 5.64 4.07
N THR A 33 -26.48 4.58 3.49
CA THR A 33 -25.69 3.44 3.05
C THR A 33 -24.73 4.00 2.00
N ALA A 34 -23.44 4.06 2.31
CA ALA A 34 -22.44 4.46 1.33
C ALA A 34 -22.63 3.55 0.11
N GLN A 35 -23.11 4.12 -1.00
CA GLN A 35 -23.29 3.38 -2.24
C GLN A 35 -21.90 3.24 -2.83
N PHE A 36 -21.24 2.13 -2.51
CA PHE A 36 -20.03 1.73 -3.21
C PHE A 36 -20.43 1.36 -4.63
N HIS A 37 -20.15 2.27 -5.58
CA HIS A 37 -20.36 1.98 -6.98
C HIS A 37 -19.36 0.92 -7.44
N ASP A 38 -19.88 -0.20 -7.91
CA ASP A 38 -19.07 -1.22 -8.56
C ASP A 38 -18.69 -0.74 -9.96
N HIS A 39 -17.41 -0.45 -10.15
CA HIS A 39 -16.84 0.09 -11.37
C HIS A 39 -16.35 -1.00 -12.33
N ILE A 40 -16.02 -2.18 -11.79
CA ILE A 40 -15.65 -3.37 -12.57
C ILE A 40 -16.62 -4.53 -12.30
N GLY A 41 -16.95 -5.31 -13.32
CA GLY A 41 -17.85 -6.46 -13.19
C GLY A 41 -17.17 -7.68 -12.54
N GLU A 42 -17.95 -8.64 -12.05
CA GLU A 42 -17.41 -9.82 -11.34
C GLU A 42 -16.44 -10.64 -12.19
N ARG A 43 -16.71 -10.77 -13.49
CA ARG A 43 -15.81 -11.45 -14.43
C ARG A 43 -14.41 -10.84 -14.44
N GLU A 44 -14.30 -9.51 -14.42
CA GLU A 44 -12.99 -8.82 -14.38
C GLU A 44 -12.24 -9.16 -13.08
N ARG A 45 -12.96 -9.18 -11.95
CA ARG A 45 -12.37 -9.51 -10.65
C ARG A 45 -11.89 -10.95 -10.60
N GLU A 46 -12.67 -11.89 -11.11
CA GLU A 46 -12.30 -13.30 -11.20
C GLU A 46 -11.08 -13.51 -12.10
N GLU A 47 -11.08 -12.92 -13.30
CA GLU A 47 -9.96 -12.96 -14.24
C GLU A 47 -8.70 -12.37 -13.61
N GLY A 48 -8.81 -11.22 -12.93
CA GLY A 48 -7.69 -10.58 -12.24
C GLY A 48 -7.13 -11.43 -11.11
N ARG A 49 -7.98 -11.92 -10.19
CA ARG A 49 -7.56 -12.79 -9.09
C ARG A 49 -6.92 -14.08 -9.60
N ALA A 50 -7.45 -14.67 -10.67
CA ALA A 50 -6.83 -15.84 -11.30
C ALA A 50 -5.46 -15.51 -11.89
N GLY A 51 -5.32 -14.32 -12.47
CA GLY A 51 -4.05 -13.79 -12.96
C GLY A 51 -2.99 -13.63 -11.87
N GLN A 52 -3.35 -13.03 -10.74
CA GLN A 52 -2.46 -12.88 -9.60
C GLN A 52 -2.03 -14.24 -9.04
N ARG A 53 -2.96 -15.18 -8.88
CA ARG A 53 -2.63 -16.56 -8.45
C ARG A 53 -1.65 -17.25 -9.40
N ALA A 54 -1.79 -17.05 -10.71
CA ALA A 54 -0.89 -17.64 -11.69
C ALA A 54 0.53 -17.05 -11.62
N LEU A 55 0.64 -15.73 -11.39
CA LEU A 55 1.94 -15.07 -11.18
C LEU A 55 2.62 -15.53 -9.87
N LEU A 56 1.82 -15.84 -8.84
CA LEU A 56 2.31 -16.28 -7.53
C LEU A 56 2.35 -17.81 -7.37
N ALA A 57 2.28 -18.57 -8.47
CA ALA A 57 2.12 -20.03 -8.40
C ALA A 57 3.30 -20.75 -7.71
N ASP A 58 4.49 -20.16 -7.74
CA ASP A 58 5.69 -20.68 -7.05
C ASP A 58 5.83 -20.19 -5.60
N GLY A 59 4.87 -19.39 -5.12
CA GLY A 59 4.88 -18.81 -3.78
C GLY A 59 5.77 -17.56 -3.64
N SER A 60 6.31 -17.02 -4.73
CA SER A 60 7.11 -15.81 -4.75
C SER A 60 6.57 -14.77 -5.72
N ALA A 61 7.01 -13.53 -5.57
CA ALA A 61 6.73 -12.45 -6.51
C ALA A 61 8.05 -11.87 -6.98
N SER A 62 8.42 -12.08 -8.24
CA SER A 62 9.57 -11.42 -8.84
C SER A 62 9.22 -10.00 -9.28
N ARG A 63 10.26 -9.23 -9.64
CA ARG A 63 10.07 -7.92 -10.27
C ARG A 63 9.25 -8.03 -11.58
N GLY A 64 9.48 -9.09 -12.35
CA GLY A 64 8.77 -9.37 -13.60
C GLY A 64 7.29 -9.66 -13.36
N ASP A 65 6.96 -10.35 -12.26
CA ASP A 65 5.56 -10.65 -11.92
C ASP A 65 4.79 -9.39 -11.56
N TYR A 66 5.40 -8.49 -10.77
CA TYR A 66 4.80 -7.20 -10.44
C TYR A 66 4.63 -6.33 -11.70
N GLU A 67 5.65 -6.24 -12.57
CA GLU A 67 5.53 -5.51 -13.84
C GLU A 67 4.45 -6.12 -14.77
N ALA A 68 4.31 -7.45 -14.79
CA ALA A 68 3.25 -8.14 -15.53
C ALA A 68 1.86 -7.87 -14.94
N ALA A 69 1.72 -7.87 -13.61
CA ALA A 69 0.50 -7.51 -12.90
C ALA A 69 0.07 -6.06 -13.24
N VAL A 70 1.02 -5.11 -13.23
CA VAL A 70 0.77 -3.70 -13.60
C VAL A 70 0.39 -3.56 -15.08
N SER A 71 0.91 -4.42 -15.96
CA SER A 71 0.46 -4.47 -17.35
C SER A 71 -1.02 -4.88 -17.46
N ARG A 72 -1.47 -5.86 -16.67
CA ARG A 72 -2.88 -6.27 -16.61
C ARG A 72 -3.78 -5.17 -16.02
N LEU A 73 -3.31 -4.48 -14.98
CA LEU A 73 -3.96 -3.28 -14.44
C LEU A 73 -4.21 -2.24 -15.55
N ARG A 74 -3.21 -1.94 -16.39
CA ARG A 74 -3.37 -1.01 -17.52
C ARG A 74 -4.51 -1.45 -18.46
N THR A 75 -4.63 -2.74 -18.73
CA THR A 75 -5.71 -3.28 -19.57
C THR A 75 -7.08 -3.12 -18.91
N CYS A 76 -7.21 -3.37 -17.61
CA CYS A 76 -8.44 -3.14 -16.85
C CYS A 76 -8.85 -1.67 -16.90
N LEU A 77 -7.92 -0.76 -16.59
CA LEU A 77 -8.15 0.70 -16.60
C LEU A 77 -8.61 1.21 -17.97
N ALA A 78 -7.99 0.73 -19.05
CA ALA A 78 -8.33 1.16 -20.41
C ALA A 78 -9.77 0.83 -20.79
N ARG A 79 -10.36 -0.24 -20.24
CA ARG A 79 -11.78 -0.60 -20.48
C ARG A 79 -12.75 0.41 -19.88
N GLY A 80 -12.35 1.12 -18.82
CA GLY A 80 -13.10 2.19 -18.17
C GLY A 80 -12.76 3.60 -18.66
N GLY A 81 -11.93 3.74 -19.70
CA GLY A 81 -11.47 5.06 -20.14
C GLY A 81 -10.51 5.74 -19.15
N VAL A 82 -9.86 4.96 -18.28
CA VAL A 82 -8.87 5.45 -17.32
C VAL A 82 -7.47 5.14 -17.85
N ALA A 83 -6.61 6.16 -17.87
CA ALA A 83 -5.20 6.02 -18.21
C ALA A 83 -4.37 5.72 -16.95
N LEU A 84 -3.43 4.78 -17.08
CA LEU A 84 -2.41 4.52 -16.07
C LEU A 84 -1.20 5.43 -16.30
N VAL A 85 -0.91 6.31 -15.34
CA VAL A 85 0.35 7.04 -15.27
C VAL A 85 1.30 6.26 -14.37
N ASN A 86 2.32 5.64 -14.96
CA ASN A 86 3.31 4.84 -14.25
C ASN A 86 4.65 5.58 -14.19
N HIS A 87 5.05 6.04 -12.99
CA HIS A 87 6.30 6.76 -12.78
C HIS A 87 7.52 5.85 -12.57
N GLY A 88 7.31 4.53 -12.58
CA GLY A 88 8.30 3.50 -12.32
C GLY A 88 8.34 3.09 -10.86
N TRP A 89 9.42 2.42 -10.47
CA TRP A 89 9.68 2.01 -9.09
C TRP A 89 9.90 3.22 -8.18
N ASN A 90 9.29 3.20 -7.00
CA ASN A 90 9.45 4.25 -6.00
C ASN A 90 10.92 4.29 -5.55
N PRO A 91 11.66 5.40 -5.79
CA PRO A 91 13.08 5.49 -5.51
C PRO A 91 13.40 5.46 -4.02
N VAL A 92 12.42 5.62 -3.12
CA VAL A 92 12.63 5.58 -1.66
C VAL A 92 12.82 4.15 -1.15
N ASN A 93 12.07 3.19 -1.70
CA ASN A 93 12.04 1.82 -1.19
C ASN A 93 12.27 0.73 -2.24
N HIS A 94 12.12 1.02 -3.54
CA HIS A 94 12.15 0.04 -4.64
C HIS A 94 11.26 -1.21 -4.41
N GLN A 95 10.25 -1.09 -3.55
CA GLN A 95 9.32 -2.13 -3.18
C GLN A 95 7.97 -1.97 -3.85
N ARG A 96 7.61 -0.73 -4.22
CA ARG A 96 6.33 -0.39 -4.86
C ARG A 96 6.56 0.40 -6.13
N MET A 97 5.68 0.22 -7.12
CA MET A 97 5.62 1.13 -8.26
C MET A 97 4.76 2.35 -7.91
N SER A 98 5.12 3.51 -8.46
CA SER A 98 4.35 4.74 -8.29
C SER A 98 3.34 4.87 -9.42
N LEU A 99 2.09 4.54 -9.11
CA LEU A 99 0.98 4.44 -10.05
C LEU A 99 -0.07 5.51 -9.75
N TRP A 100 -0.56 6.17 -10.79
CA TRP A 100 -1.62 7.17 -10.72
C TRP A 100 -2.66 6.91 -11.81
N TYR A 101 -3.91 7.28 -11.55
CA TYR A 101 -5.04 7.02 -12.44
C TYR A 101 -5.63 8.34 -12.93
N LYS A 102 -5.88 8.44 -14.24
CA LYS A 102 -6.45 9.65 -14.85
C LYS A 102 -7.55 9.30 -15.83
N GLY A 103 -8.77 9.76 -15.58
CA GLY A 103 -9.88 9.66 -16.53
C GLY A 103 -9.91 10.88 -17.46
N SER A 104 -10.18 10.69 -18.76
CA SER A 104 -10.40 11.82 -19.68
C SER A 104 -11.76 12.48 -19.50
N SER A 105 -12.74 11.72 -19.01
CA SER A 105 -14.15 12.13 -18.85
C SER A 105 -14.72 11.80 -17.47
N LEU A 106 -13.88 11.35 -16.55
CA LEU A 106 -14.25 11.04 -15.16
C LEU A 106 -13.65 12.11 -14.25
N SER A 107 -14.30 12.37 -13.12
CA SER A 107 -13.65 13.11 -12.03
C SER A 107 -12.45 12.33 -11.49
N ASP A 108 -11.55 13.02 -10.79
CA ASP A 108 -10.37 12.38 -10.17
C ASP A 108 -10.79 11.29 -9.17
N ASP A 109 -11.86 11.51 -8.39
CA ASP A 109 -12.39 10.55 -7.42
C ASP A 109 -12.98 9.31 -8.11
N GLU A 110 -13.72 9.47 -9.21
CA GLU A 110 -14.25 8.34 -9.99
C GLU A 110 -13.12 7.54 -10.67
N ALA A 111 -12.13 8.23 -11.24
CA ALA A 111 -10.95 7.59 -11.82
C ALA A 111 -10.14 6.84 -10.75
N ALA A 112 -10.01 7.41 -9.55
CA ALA A 112 -9.37 6.76 -8.41
C ALA A 112 -10.14 5.52 -7.96
N ALA A 113 -11.46 5.62 -7.78
CA ALA A 113 -12.31 4.49 -7.37
C ALA A 113 -12.31 3.35 -8.40
N TYR A 114 -12.36 3.67 -9.70
CA TYR A 114 -12.19 2.68 -10.77
C TYR A 114 -10.80 2.03 -10.70
N GLY A 115 -9.77 2.86 -10.52
CA GLY A 115 -8.39 2.45 -10.41
C GLY A 115 -8.13 1.51 -9.24
N ASP A 116 -8.66 1.80 -8.06
CA ASP A 116 -8.53 0.98 -6.87
C ASP A 116 -9.15 -0.41 -7.05
N GLN A 117 -10.31 -0.49 -7.70
CA GLN A 117 -10.94 -1.77 -8.00
C GLN A 117 -10.12 -2.60 -8.99
N CYS A 118 -9.61 -1.98 -10.07
CA CYS A 118 -8.69 -2.65 -10.98
C CYS A 118 -7.38 -3.06 -10.30
N HIS A 119 -6.84 -2.21 -9.42
CA HIS A 119 -5.60 -2.45 -8.68
C HIS A 119 -5.75 -3.65 -7.73
N ALA A 120 -6.84 -3.69 -6.96
CA ALA A 120 -7.20 -4.82 -6.12
C ALA A 120 -7.34 -6.12 -6.92
N ALA A 121 -8.00 -6.05 -8.09
CA ALA A 121 -8.21 -7.21 -8.94
C ALA A 121 -6.92 -7.75 -9.57
N HIS A 122 -5.96 -6.90 -9.93
CA HIS A 122 -4.83 -7.30 -10.79
C HIS A 122 -3.44 -7.20 -10.18
N VAL A 123 -3.22 -6.47 -9.09
CA VAL A 123 -1.88 -6.14 -8.58
C VAL A 123 -1.69 -6.37 -7.09
N ALA A 124 -2.71 -6.12 -6.27
CA ALA A 124 -2.56 -6.02 -4.82
C ALA A 124 -1.86 -7.22 -4.14
N ASP A 125 -2.18 -8.45 -4.52
CA ASP A 125 -1.57 -9.66 -3.93
C ASP A 125 -0.12 -9.83 -4.38
N VAL A 126 0.17 -9.53 -5.65
CA VAL A 126 1.54 -9.61 -6.20
C VAL A 126 2.42 -8.53 -5.57
N GLU A 127 1.90 -7.31 -5.44
CA GLU A 127 2.57 -6.21 -4.75
C GLU A 127 2.85 -6.57 -3.29
N LEU A 128 1.83 -7.04 -2.54
CA LEU A 128 1.99 -7.44 -1.14
C LEU A 128 3.10 -8.50 -1.00
N ARG A 129 3.06 -9.56 -1.81
CA ARG A 129 4.07 -10.62 -1.79
C ARG A 129 5.46 -10.11 -2.15
N TYR A 130 5.57 -9.19 -3.12
CA TYR A 130 6.85 -8.58 -3.49
C TYR A 130 7.43 -7.78 -2.32
N VAL A 131 6.62 -6.94 -1.66
CA VAL A 131 7.04 -6.16 -0.48
C VAL A 131 7.51 -7.05 0.66
N GLU A 132 6.80 -8.16 0.93
CA GLU A 132 7.16 -9.12 1.99
C GLU A 132 8.52 -9.80 1.74
N GLN A 133 8.87 -10.06 0.48
CA GLN A 133 10.05 -10.85 0.10
C GLN A 133 11.28 -10.01 -0.23
N HIS A 134 11.11 -8.72 -0.51
CA HIS A 134 12.19 -7.84 -0.95
C HIS A 134 12.41 -6.75 0.10
N PRO A 135 13.59 -6.68 0.75
CA PRO A 135 13.90 -5.59 1.68
C PRO A 135 13.82 -4.21 0.99
N PRO A 136 13.40 -3.15 1.70
CA PRO A 136 13.40 -1.81 1.15
C PRO A 136 14.82 -1.38 0.78
N ARG A 137 14.99 -0.83 -0.42
CA ARG A 137 16.24 -0.23 -0.87
C ARG A 137 15.97 1.11 -1.53
N MET A 138 16.65 2.13 -1.05
CA MET A 138 16.60 3.45 -1.67
C MET A 138 17.49 3.46 -2.92
N SER A 139 17.09 4.20 -3.95
CA SER A 139 17.89 4.31 -5.17
C SER A 139 19.24 4.95 -4.87
N ALA A 140 20.30 4.47 -5.51
CA ALA A 140 21.65 5.01 -5.30
C ALA A 140 21.71 6.53 -5.59
N ALA A 141 20.96 7.00 -6.60
CA ALA A 141 20.87 8.40 -6.94
C ALA A 141 20.21 9.25 -5.85
N LEU A 142 19.18 8.71 -5.18
CA LEU A 142 18.49 9.37 -4.07
C LEU A 142 19.32 9.32 -2.77
N LEU A 143 20.00 8.21 -2.48
CA LEU A 143 20.98 8.13 -1.40
C LEU A 143 22.09 9.17 -1.57
N ALA A 144 22.65 9.28 -2.78
CA ALA A 144 23.70 10.25 -3.09
C ALA A 144 23.25 11.72 -2.96
N SER A 145 21.95 12.03 -3.16
CA SER A 145 21.43 13.38 -2.90
C SER A 145 21.02 13.62 -1.45
N THR A 146 20.65 12.57 -0.71
CA THR A 146 20.18 12.66 0.68
C THR A 146 21.33 12.85 1.65
N ARG A 147 22.44 12.11 1.51
CA ARG A 147 23.57 12.14 2.46
C ARG A 147 24.21 13.53 2.62
N PRO A 148 24.45 14.31 1.55
CA PRO A 148 24.97 15.68 1.71
C PRO A 148 24.03 16.60 2.50
N CYS A 149 22.71 16.44 2.34
CA CYS A 149 21.73 17.21 3.09
C CYS A 149 21.80 16.87 4.60
N LEU A 150 21.88 15.58 4.93
CA LEU A 150 22.05 15.12 6.31
C LEU A 150 23.34 15.67 6.94
N SER A 151 24.46 15.55 6.23
CA SER A 151 25.75 16.07 6.67
C SER A 151 25.72 17.59 6.92
N ALA A 152 25.10 18.36 6.02
CA ALA A 152 24.93 19.80 6.19
C ALA A 152 24.06 20.17 7.42
N GLY A 153 23.15 19.28 7.82
CA GLY A 153 22.34 19.40 9.05
C GLY A 153 23.04 18.89 10.31
N GLY A 154 24.34 18.58 10.25
CA GLY A 154 25.11 18.03 11.37
C GLY A 154 24.73 16.60 11.73
N ILE A 155 24.09 15.87 10.81
CA ILE A 155 23.67 14.48 11.00
C ILE A 155 24.72 13.57 10.37
N ALA A 156 25.48 12.87 11.21
CA ALA A 156 26.40 11.84 10.75
C ALA A 156 25.63 10.60 10.27
N THR A 157 26.05 10.06 9.13
CA THR A 157 25.64 8.74 8.64
C THR A 157 26.90 7.87 8.56
N THR A 158 26.74 6.56 8.67
CA THR A 158 27.87 5.62 8.52
C THR A 158 28.32 5.52 7.07
N GLY A 159 27.41 5.77 6.12
CA GLY A 159 27.65 5.59 4.69
C GLY A 159 27.28 4.18 4.20
N ASP A 160 26.93 3.29 5.11
CA ASP A 160 26.51 1.91 4.81
C ASP A 160 24.98 1.78 4.71
N GLU A 161 24.22 2.84 5.03
CA GLU A 161 22.76 2.80 4.94
C GLU A 161 22.29 2.74 3.48
N GLU A 162 21.51 1.72 3.16
CA GLU A 162 20.97 1.46 1.81
C GLU A 162 19.47 1.79 1.71
N SER A 163 18.81 2.10 2.83
CA SER A 163 17.36 2.30 2.90
C SER A 163 16.95 3.45 3.83
N LEU A 164 15.73 3.96 3.64
CA LEU A 164 15.15 4.98 4.53
C LEU A 164 15.05 4.50 6.00
N PRO A 165 14.58 3.27 6.30
CA PRO A 165 14.57 2.76 7.68
C PRO A 165 15.97 2.67 8.31
N GLU A 166 17.00 2.33 7.53
CA GLU A 166 18.39 2.32 8.02
C GLU A 166 18.90 3.72 8.33
N LEU A 167 18.64 4.70 7.45
CA LEU A 167 18.97 6.10 7.71
C LEU A 167 18.31 6.59 9.00
N VAL A 168 17.01 6.33 9.18
CA VAL A 168 16.29 6.73 10.42
C VAL A 168 16.87 6.04 11.65
N ARG A 169 17.20 4.76 11.55
CA ARG A 169 17.79 3.99 12.66
C ARG A 169 19.18 4.51 13.03
N ALA A 170 20.01 4.83 12.05
CA ALA A 170 21.38 5.32 12.25
C ALA A 170 21.40 6.68 12.97
N VAL A 171 20.44 7.55 12.68
CA VAL A 171 20.39 8.92 13.24
C VAL A 171 19.56 9.03 14.52
N GLY A 172 18.72 8.03 14.80
CA GLY A 172 17.79 7.99 15.93
C GLY A 172 16.41 8.59 15.63
N PRO A 173 15.37 8.18 16.38
CA PRO A 173 13.97 8.55 16.12
C PRO A 173 13.71 10.06 16.22
N ASP A 174 14.44 10.77 17.10
CA ASP A 174 14.31 12.22 17.30
C ASP A 174 14.69 13.03 16.05
N ARG A 175 15.52 12.46 15.18
CA ARG A 175 15.98 13.08 13.93
C ARG A 175 15.25 12.53 12.69
N LYS A 176 14.22 11.68 12.87
CA LYS A 176 13.43 11.10 11.76
C LYS A 176 12.92 12.17 10.80
N ARG A 177 12.41 13.29 11.31
CA ARG A 177 11.88 14.38 10.47
C ARG A 177 12.93 14.95 9.52
N ASP A 178 14.16 15.13 9.99
CA ASP A 178 15.25 15.68 9.20
C ASP A 178 15.65 14.72 8.07
N VAL A 179 15.62 13.41 8.33
CA VAL A 179 15.83 12.39 7.28
C VAL A 179 14.75 12.48 6.21
N PHE A 180 13.48 12.52 6.60
CA PHE A 180 12.36 12.62 5.66
C PHE A 180 12.40 13.93 4.86
N GLU A 181 12.82 15.04 5.46
CA GLU A 181 13.01 16.31 4.77
C GLU A 181 14.13 16.23 3.73
N CYS A 182 15.28 15.66 4.10
CA CYS A 182 16.41 15.49 3.17
C CYS A 182 16.08 14.53 2.01
N VAL A 183 15.35 13.45 2.28
CA VAL A 183 14.87 12.53 1.24
C VAL A 183 13.86 13.22 0.33
N SER A 184 12.90 13.97 0.89
CA SER A 184 11.92 14.75 0.12
C SER A 184 12.60 15.76 -0.79
N LYS A 185 13.57 16.52 -0.28
CA LYS A 185 14.41 17.44 -1.09
C LYS A 185 15.17 16.70 -2.18
N GLY A 186 15.72 15.52 -1.86
CA GLY A 186 16.38 14.65 -2.81
C GLY A 186 15.46 14.21 -3.94
N ILE A 187 14.21 13.85 -3.63
CA ILE A 187 13.17 13.51 -4.60
C ILE A 187 12.85 14.71 -5.50
N SER A 188 12.48 15.86 -4.92
CA SER A 188 12.11 17.06 -5.69
C SER A 188 13.21 17.51 -6.65
N LYS A 189 14.48 17.34 -6.25
CA LYS A 189 15.63 17.67 -7.11
C LYS A 189 15.83 16.68 -8.26
N ARG A 190 15.63 15.39 -8.03
CA ARG A 190 15.96 14.32 -9.00
C ARG A 190 14.79 13.89 -9.87
N TYR A 191 13.58 14.09 -9.39
CA TYR A 191 12.35 13.65 -10.02
C TYR A 191 11.29 14.77 -9.99
N PRO A 192 11.58 15.95 -10.56
CA PRO A 192 10.72 17.13 -10.44
C PRO A 192 9.31 16.94 -11.00
N ASP A 193 9.16 16.08 -12.02
CA ASP A 193 7.89 15.83 -12.71
C ASP A 193 7.21 14.52 -12.27
N LYS A 194 7.62 13.96 -11.13
CA LYS A 194 7.07 12.69 -10.62
C LYS A 194 6.63 12.85 -9.18
N LEU A 195 5.45 12.32 -8.89
CA LEU A 195 4.92 12.27 -7.54
C LEU A 195 5.27 10.92 -6.91
N PHE A 196 6.18 10.93 -5.94
CA PHE A 196 6.54 9.76 -5.14
C PHE A 196 6.11 9.96 -3.70
N VAL A 197 5.44 8.96 -3.12
CA VAL A 197 5.12 8.93 -1.70
C VAL A 197 6.35 8.49 -0.92
N VAL A 198 6.73 9.29 0.08
CA VAL A 198 7.76 8.95 1.06
C VAL A 198 7.07 8.26 2.22
N SER A 199 7.09 6.93 2.23
CA SER A 199 6.52 6.10 3.29
C SER A 199 7.48 5.01 3.74
#